data_AF-A0A946VTK3-F1
#
_entry.id   AF-A0A946VTK3-F1
#
_cell.length_a   1.000
_cell.length_b   1.000
_cell.length_c   1.000
_cell.angle_alpha   90.00
_cell.angle_beta   90.00
_cell.angle_gamma   90.00
#
_symmetry.space_group_name_H-M   'P 1'
#
loop_
_entity.id
_entity.type
_entity.pdbx_description
1 polymer ?
#
loop_
_entity_poly.entity_id
_entity_poly.type
_entity_poly.pdbx_seq_one_letter_code
_entity_poly.pdbx_strand_id
1 'polypeptide(L)'
;MQQFAELRGLPIIFPVLDFEDRRTVSADSIWTLDEQAIRVASERYAPDSILAGRLLITASGDLVGLWQFIFQDQVDVFDSLDTDLASYIGDPLDRVTTQLARHFAVAPSRSGIEMARLRIEGIDNLAAYADLVNYLQELVLVDSVAVSTLNGEILELNLSLQGSQQQLFELLGLDRNLTPLGNTGLQGSQVLSYRWIR
;
A
#
# COMPACT_ATOMS: atom_id res chain seq x y z
N MET A 1 19.04 -5.91 -0.27
CA MET A 1 17.67 -5.36 -0.44
C MET A 1 16.71 -6.34 -1.10
N GLN A 2 16.96 -6.85 -2.32
CA GLN A 2 16.05 -7.83 -2.96
C GLN A 2 15.82 -9.09 -2.12
N GLN A 3 16.87 -9.69 -1.56
CA GLN A 3 16.70 -10.85 -0.67
C GLN A 3 15.88 -10.52 0.59
N PHE A 4 16.03 -9.32 1.13
CA PHE A 4 15.23 -8.85 2.28
C PHE A 4 13.76 -8.67 1.88
N ALA A 5 13.53 -8.07 0.71
CA ALA A 5 12.22 -7.85 0.10
C ALA A 5 11.47 -9.18 -0.10
N GLU A 6 12.15 -10.18 -0.66
CA GLU A 6 11.61 -11.54 -0.84
C GLU A 6 11.28 -12.21 0.50
N LEU A 7 12.18 -12.14 1.48
CA LEU A 7 11.96 -12.74 2.80
C LEU A 7 10.82 -12.08 3.59
N ARG A 8 10.57 -10.79 3.37
CA ARG A 8 9.53 -10.01 4.08
C ARG A 8 8.26 -9.80 3.26
N GLY A 9 8.19 -10.32 2.04
CA GLY A 9 7.03 -10.17 1.15
C GLY A 9 6.76 -8.72 0.72
N LEU A 10 7.79 -7.87 0.66
CA LEU A 10 7.64 -6.47 0.28
C LEU A 10 8.16 -6.24 -1.14
N PRO A 11 7.29 -5.92 -2.12
CA PRO A 11 7.76 -5.57 -3.46
C PRO A 11 8.52 -4.23 -3.39
N ILE A 12 9.79 -4.23 -3.80
CA ILE A 12 10.61 -3.01 -3.88
C ILE A 12 10.83 -2.66 -5.34
N ILE A 13 10.56 -1.41 -5.69
CA ILE A 13 10.83 -0.82 -7.01
C ILE A 13 11.89 0.26 -6.85
N PHE A 14 12.96 0.16 -7.63
CA PHE A 14 13.99 1.19 -7.70
C PHE A 14 13.76 2.09 -8.93
N PRO A 15 14.02 3.41 -8.81
CA PRO A 15 14.05 4.29 -9.98
C PRO A 15 15.05 3.80 -11.03
N VAL A 16 14.71 3.96 -12.30
CA VAL A 16 15.59 3.53 -13.42
C VAL A 16 16.67 4.56 -13.73
N LEU A 17 16.53 5.78 -13.21
CA LEU A 17 17.44 6.91 -13.34
C LEU A 17 17.75 7.28 -14.79
N ASP A 18 16.72 7.17 -15.64
CA ASP A 18 16.76 7.51 -17.06
C ASP A 18 16.72 9.04 -17.28
N PHE A 19 16.60 9.48 -18.54
CA PHE A 19 16.54 10.91 -18.86
C PHE A 19 15.31 11.61 -18.26
N GLU A 20 14.17 10.92 -18.19
CA GLU A 20 12.94 11.48 -17.61
C GLU A 20 13.09 11.66 -16.10
N ASP A 21 13.65 10.67 -15.41
CA ASP A 21 13.90 10.76 -13.96
C ASP A 21 14.85 11.93 -13.63
N ARG A 22 15.92 12.08 -14.41
CA ARG A 22 16.91 13.17 -14.25
C ARG A 22 16.38 14.55 -14.60
N ARG A 23 15.34 14.62 -15.45
CA ARG A 23 14.67 15.89 -15.80
C ARG A 23 13.66 16.30 -14.74
N THR A 24 13.06 15.32 -14.08
CA THR A 24 11.99 15.52 -13.11
C THR A 24 12.51 16.07 -11.79
N VAL A 25 13.69 15.65 -11.33
CA VAL A 25 14.27 16.10 -10.06
C VAL A 25 15.76 16.41 -10.15
N SER A 26 16.18 17.48 -9.48
CA SER A 26 17.59 17.86 -9.36
C SER A 26 18.34 17.00 -8.33
N ALA A 27 19.64 16.79 -8.55
CA ALA A 27 20.48 16.06 -7.59
C ALA A 27 20.50 16.71 -6.20
N ASP A 28 20.42 18.05 -6.13
CA ASP A 28 20.39 18.80 -4.88
C ASP A 28 19.10 18.52 -4.09
N SER A 29 17.95 18.53 -4.75
CA SER A 29 16.65 18.23 -4.13
C SER A 29 16.59 16.83 -3.54
N ILE A 30 17.16 15.83 -4.22
CA ILE A 30 17.28 14.46 -3.68
C ILE A 30 18.25 14.44 -2.49
N TRP A 31 19.38 15.16 -2.59
CA TRP A 31 20.40 15.21 -1.54
C TRP A 31 19.89 15.88 -0.26
N THR A 32 19.00 16.88 -0.38
CA THR A 32 18.34 17.52 0.76
C THR A 32 17.11 16.76 1.26
N LEU A 33 16.76 15.63 0.64
CA LEU A 33 15.54 14.84 0.90
C LEU A 33 14.26 15.68 0.80
N ASP A 34 14.18 16.56 -0.21
CA ASP A 34 12.97 17.35 -0.44
C ASP A 34 11.76 16.45 -0.70
N GLU A 35 10.76 16.51 0.19
CA GLU A 35 9.59 15.64 0.15
C GLU A 35 8.82 15.76 -1.16
N GLN A 36 8.55 16.99 -1.61
CA GLN A 36 7.74 17.24 -2.79
C GLN A 36 8.45 16.74 -4.05
N ALA A 37 9.76 17.00 -4.16
CA ALA A 37 10.58 16.50 -5.24
C ALA A 37 10.59 14.96 -5.25
N ILE A 38 10.76 14.31 -4.09
CA ILE A 38 10.72 12.85 -3.98
C ILE A 38 9.35 12.30 -4.41
N ARG A 39 8.24 12.91 -3.99
CA ARG A 39 6.89 12.50 -4.42
C ARG A 39 6.75 12.60 -5.93
N VAL A 40 7.11 13.74 -6.53
CA VAL A 40 6.99 13.97 -7.98
C VAL A 40 7.87 13.00 -8.78
N ALA A 41 9.12 12.74 -8.36
CA ALA A 41 9.96 11.71 -8.99
C ALA A 41 9.35 10.32 -8.91
N SER A 42 8.62 10.03 -7.84
CA SER A 42 8.09 8.70 -7.57
C SER A 42 6.73 8.45 -8.24
N GLU A 43 5.99 9.49 -8.65
CA GLU A 43 4.65 9.38 -9.27
C GLU A 43 4.59 8.37 -10.41
N ARG A 44 5.64 8.32 -11.25
CA ARG A 44 5.72 7.38 -12.39
C ARG A 44 5.66 5.91 -11.98
N TYR A 45 6.14 5.57 -10.78
CA TYR A 45 6.13 4.21 -10.25
C TYR A 45 4.84 3.88 -9.49
N ALA A 46 3.95 4.86 -9.34
CA ALA A 46 2.72 4.80 -8.57
C ALA A 46 2.87 4.06 -7.23
N PRO A 47 3.83 4.41 -6.36
CA PRO A 47 4.10 3.65 -5.14
C PRO A 47 3.05 3.93 -4.06
N ASP A 48 2.77 2.92 -3.23
CA ASP A 48 1.92 3.09 -2.04
C ASP A 48 2.71 3.69 -0.86
N SER A 49 4.05 3.55 -0.89
CA SER A 49 4.98 4.16 0.08
C SER A 49 6.36 4.41 -0.57
N ILE A 50 7.09 5.41 -0.08
CA ILE A 50 8.39 5.81 -0.62
C ILE A 50 9.41 5.82 0.51
N LEU A 51 10.54 5.13 0.33
CA LEU A 51 11.72 5.27 1.19
C LEU A 51 12.84 5.93 0.39
N ALA A 52 13.25 7.11 0.83
CA ALA A 52 14.39 7.84 0.30
C ALA A 52 15.48 7.96 1.37
N GLY A 53 16.75 7.95 0.96
CA GLY A 53 17.84 8.12 1.90
C GLY A 53 19.11 8.59 1.23
N ARG A 54 19.95 9.25 2.03
CA ARG A 54 21.32 9.60 1.66
C ARG A 54 22.29 8.91 2.60
N LEU A 55 23.39 8.43 2.04
CA LEU A 55 24.46 7.76 2.75
C LEU A 55 25.77 8.53 2.53
N LEU A 56 26.53 8.69 3.61
CA LEU A 56 27.85 9.28 3.66
C LEU A 56 28.79 8.28 4.31
N ILE A 57 29.98 8.11 3.74
CA ILE A 57 31.06 7.32 4.33
C ILE A 57 32.06 8.30 4.94
N THR A 58 32.27 8.21 6.25
CA THR A 58 33.21 9.09 6.97
C THR A 58 34.65 8.67 6.69
N ALA A 59 35.60 9.55 7.04
CA ALA A 59 37.03 9.22 6.94
C ALA A 59 37.44 8.05 7.87
N SER A 60 36.68 7.78 8.94
CA SER A 60 36.85 6.62 9.83
C SER A 60 36.25 5.33 9.26
N GLY A 61 35.50 5.41 8.16
CA GLY A 61 34.82 4.26 7.55
C GLY A 61 33.40 4.04 8.06
N ASP A 62 32.86 4.96 8.87
CA ASP A 62 31.49 4.87 9.35
C ASP A 62 30.50 5.24 8.24
N LEU A 63 29.40 4.49 8.17
CA LEU A 63 28.25 4.73 7.30
C LEU A 63 27.25 5.57 8.08
N VAL A 64 27.09 6.82 7.69
CA VAL A 64 26.13 7.75 8.28
C VAL A 64 25.09 8.09 7.24
N GLY A 65 23.83 8.05 7.59
CA GLY A 65 22.82 8.59 6.68
C GLY A 65 21.55 9.04 7.33
N LEU A 66 20.75 9.63 6.46
CA LEU A 66 19.45 10.21 6.78
C LEU A 66 18.45 9.58 5.83
N TRP A 67 17.37 9.08 6.40
CA TRP A 67 16.28 8.42 5.70
C TRP A 67 15.00 9.21 5.89
N GLN A 68 14.16 9.17 4.87
CA GLN A 68 12.83 9.74 4.86
C GLN A 68 11.87 8.68 4.32
N PHE A 69 10.94 8.26 5.16
CA PHE A 69 9.87 7.36 4.80
C PHE A 69 8.57 8.13 4.65
N ILE A 70 7.98 8.06 3.47
CA ILE A 70 6.74 8.71 3.10
C ILE A 70 5.69 7.62 2.93
N PHE A 71 4.65 7.66 3.75
CA PHE A 71 3.55 6.72 3.67
C PHE A 71 2.24 7.44 3.96
N GLN A 72 1.28 7.33 3.03
CA GLN A 72 0.08 8.18 3.02
C GLN A 72 0.49 9.68 3.06
N ASP A 73 -0.08 10.45 3.98
CA ASP A 73 0.23 11.85 4.20
C ASP A 73 1.25 12.06 5.34
N GLN A 74 1.90 10.98 5.81
CA GLN A 74 2.88 11.03 6.89
C GLN A 74 4.31 10.91 6.36
N VAL A 75 5.20 11.66 6.98
CA VAL A 75 6.63 11.63 6.71
C VAL A 75 7.37 11.33 8.02
N ASP A 76 8.12 10.23 8.04
CA ASP A 76 9.00 9.84 9.13
C ASP A 76 10.45 10.03 8.69
N VAL A 77 11.22 10.83 9.44
CA VAL A 77 12.63 11.12 9.16
C VAL A 77 13.47 10.55 10.29
N PHE A 78 14.49 9.76 9.93
CA PHE A 78 15.35 9.10 10.90
C PHE A 78 16.78 8.94 10.37
N ASP A 79 17.74 8.99 11.28
CA ASP A 79 19.15 8.75 11.00
C ASP A 79 19.53 7.28 11.22
N SER A 80 20.63 6.88 10.60
CA SER A 80 21.27 5.59 10.81
C SER A 80 22.79 5.76 10.82
N LEU A 81 23.45 5.03 11.70
CA LEU A 81 24.90 4.98 11.83
C LEU A 81 25.31 3.52 12.03
N ASP A 82 26.18 3.03 11.16
CA ASP A 82 26.79 1.71 11.29
C ASP A 82 28.20 1.73 10.68
N THR A 83 28.94 0.64 10.81
CA THR A 83 30.21 0.38 10.13
C THR A 83 30.10 -0.73 9.08
N ASP A 84 29.04 -1.57 9.16
CA ASP A 84 28.75 -2.62 8.19
C ASP A 84 27.61 -2.22 7.24
N LEU A 85 27.81 -2.41 5.93
CA LEU A 85 26.83 -2.01 4.92
C LEU A 85 25.56 -2.86 4.95
N ALA A 86 25.66 -4.15 5.28
CA ALA A 86 24.50 -5.03 5.31
C ALA A 86 23.59 -4.68 6.49
N SER A 87 24.18 -4.47 7.67
CA SER A 87 23.50 -3.98 8.87
C SER A 87 22.88 -2.59 8.63
N TYR A 88 23.68 -1.65 8.10
CA TYR A 88 23.24 -0.29 7.78
C TYR A 88 21.99 -0.23 6.89
N ILE A 89 21.91 -1.07 5.85
CA ILE A 89 20.75 -1.12 4.95
C ILE A 89 19.59 -1.88 5.60
N GLY A 90 19.88 -2.88 6.44
CA GLY A 90 18.88 -3.71 7.11
C GLY A 90 17.99 -2.91 8.04
N ASP A 91 18.57 -2.02 8.84
CA ASP A 91 17.84 -1.29 9.90
C ASP A 91 16.73 -0.36 9.38
N PRO A 92 16.97 0.53 8.40
CA PRO A 92 15.93 1.36 7.79
C PRO A 92 14.81 0.52 7.16
N LEU A 93 15.18 -0.57 6.48
CA LEU A 93 14.22 -1.47 5.88
C LEU A 93 13.37 -2.15 6.95
N ASP A 94 13.98 -2.70 8.00
CA ASP A 94 13.26 -3.35 9.09
C ASP A 94 12.27 -2.40 9.78
N ARG A 95 12.69 -1.16 10.04
CA ARG A 95 11.81 -0.10 10.57
C ARG A 95 10.59 0.13 9.68
N VAL A 96 10.80 0.35 8.38
CA VAL A 96 9.72 0.57 7.42
C VAL A 96 8.80 -0.66 7.33
N THR A 97 9.38 -1.86 7.26
CA THR A 97 8.59 -3.10 7.21
C THR A 97 7.72 -3.27 8.45
N THR A 98 8.26 -2.94 9.63
CA THR A 98 7.56 -3.05 10.90
C THR A 98 6.41 -2.04 10.95
N GLN A 99 6.62 -0.83 10.45
CA GLN A 99 5.57 0.19 10.36
C GLN A 99 4.44 -0.26 9.42
N LEU A 100 4.77 -0.73 8.22
CA LEU A 100 3.79 -1.24 7.26
C LEU A 100 3.05 -2.46 7.81
N ALA A 101 3.77 -3.42 8.39
CA ALA A 101 3.18 -4.62 8.98
C ALA A 101 2.22 -4.29 10.12
N ARG A 102 2.54 -3.31 10.97
CA ARG A 102 1.64 -2.85 12.03
C ARG A 102 0.40 -2.17 11.47
N HIS A 103 0.53 -1.38 10.41
CA HIS A 103 -0.58 -0.68 9.79
C HIS A 103 -1.57 -1.67 9.14
N PHE A 104 -1.05 -2.64 8.39
CA PHE A 104 -1.86 -3.63 7.67
C PHE A 104 -2.15 -4.90 8.50
N ALA A 105 -1.77 -4.95 9.77
CA ALA A 105 -2.02 -6.11 10.62
C ALA A 105 -3.52 -6.36 10.77
N VAL A 106 -3.97 -7.53 10.32
CA VAL A 106 -5.33 -8.01 10.59
C VAL A 106 -5.36 -8.58 12.01
N ALA A 107 -5.86 -7.79 12.95
CA ALA A 107 -6.15 -8.26 14.30
C ALA A 107 -7.65 -8.55 14.42
N PRO A 108 -8.04 -9.69 15.02
CA PRO A 108 -9.43 -9.98 15.31
C PRO A 108 -10.06 -8.81 16.07
N SER A 109 -11.10 -8.23 15.48
CA SER A 109 -11.87 -7.18 16.14
C SER A 109 -12.39 -7.70 17.48
N ARG A 110 -12.09 -7.01 18.59
CA ARG A 110 -12.68 -7.32 19.91
C ARG A 110 -14.20 -7.10 19.93
N SER A 111 -14.73 -6.40 18.92
CA SER A 111 -16.13 -6.03 18.78
C SER A 111 -16.98 -7.10 18.08
N GLY A 112 -16.39 -8.24 17.71
CA GLY A 112 -17.06 -9.33 16.99
C GLY A 112 -16.90 -9.23 15.48
N ILE A 113 -17.65 -10.07 14.76
CA ILE A 113 -17.68 -10.09 13.29
C ILE A 113 -18.25 -8.76 12.78
N GLU A 114 -17.47 -8.04 11.98
CA GLU A 114 -17.92 -6.82 11.33
C GLU A 114 -18.48 -7.14 9.94
N MET A 115 -19.58 -6.47 9.57
CA MET A 115 -20.22 -6.68 8.27
C MET A 115 -19.98 -5.46 7.38
N ALA A 116 -19.44 -5.67 6.18
CA ALA A 116 -19.30 -4.61 5.17
C ALA A 116 -20.21 -4.88 3.97
N ARG A 117 -20.84 -3.83 3.44
CA ARG A 117 -21.60 -3.91 2.19
C ARG A 117 -20.79 -3.29 1.06
N LEU A 118 -20.58 -4.08 0.00
CA LEU A 118 -19.91 -3.68 -1.22
C LEU A 118 -20.91 -3.57 -2.36
N ARG A 119 -20.77 -2.53 -3.16
CA ARG A 119 -21.43 -2.37 -4.46
C ARG A 119 -20.36 -2.35 -5.53
N ILE A 120 -20.38 -3.33 -6.42
CA ILE A 120 -19.39 -3.48 -7.48
C ILE A 120 -20.07 -3.25 -8.83
N GLU A 121 -19.50 -2.36 -9.63
CA GLU A 121 -19.89 -2.11 -11.01
C GLU A 121 -18.91 -2.78 -11.98
N GLY A 122 -19.39 -3.10 -13.20
CA GLY A 122 -18.57 -3.63 -14.28
C GLY A 122 -18.50 -5.17 -14.33
N ILE A 123 -19.47 -5.86 -13.72
CA ILE A 123 -19.58 -7.32 -13.78
C ILE A 123 -20.52 -7.69 -14.92
N ASP A 124 -19.98 -7.92 -16.10
CA ASP A 124 -20.74 -8.14 -17.35
C ASP A 124 -20.93 -9.63 -17.70
N ASN A 125 -20.20 -10.54 -17.04
CA ASN A 125 -20.24 -11.96 -17.34
C ASN A 125 -19.96 -12.87 -16.11
N LEU A 126 -20.25 -14.17 -16.25
CA LEU A 126 -20.09 -15.15 -15.18
C LEU A 126 -18.63 -15.38 -14.75
N ALA A 127 -17.67 -15.24 -15.68
CA ALA A 127 -16.26 -15.35 -15.34
C ALA A 127 -15.78 -14.17 -14.49
N ALA A 128 -16.13 -12.93 -14.87
CA ALA A 128 -15.84 -11.73 -14.07
C ALA A 128 -16.44 -11.82 -12.66
N TYR A 129 -17.66 -12.38 -12.54
CA TYR A 129 -18.27 -12.68 -11.26
C TYR A 129 -17.45 -13.68 -10.43
N ALA A 130 -17.08 -14.82 -11.02
CA ALA A 130 -16.31 -15.85 -10.33
C ALA A 130 -14.93 -15.31 -9.89
N ASP A 131 -14.27 -14.55 -10.75
CA ASP A 131 -12.98 -13.93 -10.45
C ASP A 131 -13.08 -12.92 -9.30
N LEU A 132 -14.11 -12.06 -9.30
CA LEU A 132 -14.35 -11.13 -8.19
C LEU A 132 -14.61 -11.85 -6.87
N VAL A 133 -15.45 -12.88 -6.86
CA VAL A 133 -15.77 -13.62 -5.63
C VAL A 133 -14.53 -14.36 -5.11
N ASN A 134 -13.79 -15.03 -5.99
CA ASN A 134 -12.54 -15.70 -5.61
C ASN A 134 -11.53 -14.69 -5.06
N TYR A 135 -11.35 -13.56 -5.75
CA TYR A 135 -10.50 -12.47 -5.30
C TYR A 135 -10.86 -11.99 -3.89
N LEU A 136 -12.14 -11.71 -3.63
CA LEU A 136 -12.57 -11.25 -2.31
C LEU A 136 -12.40 -12.32 -1.22
N GLN A 137 -12.53 -13.60 -1.56
CA GLN A 137 -12.32 -14.72 -0.64
C GLN A 137 -10.84 -14.98 -0.31
N GLU A 138 -9.91 -14.59 -1.20
CA GLU A 138 -8.47 -14.71 -0.97
C GLU A 138 -7.94 -13.61 -0.04
N LEU A 139 -8.70 -12.54 0.18
CA LEU A 139 -8.32 -11.47 1.10
C LEU A 139 -8.31 -11.98 2.55
N VAL A 140 -7.16 -11.88 3.21
CA VAL A 140 -6.94 -12.32 4.61
C VAL A 140 -7.95 -11.73 5.60
N LEU A 141 -8.49 -10.54 5.30
CA LEU A 141 -9.47 -9.86 6.15
C LEU A 141 -10.89 -10.44 6.04
N VAL A 142 -11.21 -11.10 4.92
CA VAL A 142 -12.56 -11.56 4.58
C VAL A 142 -12.77 -12.97 5.08
N ASP A 143 -13.77 -13.15 5.94
CA ASP A 143 -14.18 -14.45 6.47
C ASP A 143 -15.17 -15.16 5.53
N SER A 144 -16.13 -14.41 4.99
CA SER A 144 -17.06 -14.93 4.00
C SER A 144 -17.65 -13.83 3.11
N VAL A 145 -18.02 -14.23 1.89
CA VAL A 145 -18.66 -13.39 0.87
C VAL A 145 -20.06 -13.93 0.62
N ALA A 146 -21.09 -13.08 0.74
CA ALA A 146 -22.46 -13.42 0.41
C ALA A 146 -23.03 -12.43 -0.62
N VAL A 147 -23.55 -12.96 -1.73
CA VAL A 147 -24.27 -12.14 -2.70
C VAL A 147 -25.62 -11.74 -2.14
N SER A 148 -25.90 -10.44 -2.17
CA SER A 148 -27.18 -9.89 -1.73
C SER A 148 -28.11 -9.57 -2.89
N THR A 149 -27.59 -8.97 -3.97
CA THR A 149 -28.38 -8.58 -5.14
C THR A 149 -27.50 -8.53 -6.38
N LEU A 150 -28.05 -8.91 -7.53
CA LEU A 150 -27.44 -8.76 -8.85
C LEU A 150 -28.44 -8.04 -9.75
N ASN A 151 -28.11 -6.83 -10.18
CA ASN A 151 -28.95 -5.98 -11.01
C ASN A 151 -28.18 -5.51 -12.25
N GLY A 152 -28.32 -6.24 -13.36
CA GLY A 152 -27.55 -5.96 -14.57
C GLY A 152 -26.06 -6.11 -14.30
N GLU A 153 -25.30 -5.02 -14.48
CA GLU A 153 -23.84 -4.96 -14.28
C GLU A 153 -23.43 -4.55 -12.84
N ILE A 154 -24.40 -4.44 -11.94
CA ILE A 154 -24.18 -4.04 -10.54
C ILE A 154 -24.39 -5.25 -9.63
N LEU A 155 -23.36 -5.60 -8.87
CA LEU A 155 -23.38 -6.66 -7.88
C LEU A 155 -23.27 -6.06 -6.47
N GLU A 156 -24.21 -6.42 -5.59
CA GLU A 156 -24.16 -6.04 -4.18
C GLU A 156 -23.79 -7.26 -3.32
N LEU A 157 -22.74 -7.11 -2.52
CA LEU A 157 -22.17 -8.16 -1.68
C LEU A 157 -22.20 -7.73 -0.21
N ASN A 158 -22.44 -8.70 0.67
CA ASN A 158 -22.19 -8.56 2.10
C ASN A 158 -20.96 -9.40 2.45
N LEU A 159 -20.00 -8.78 3.13
CA LEU A 159 -18.80 -9.43 3.63
C LEU A 159 -18.87 -9.57 5.14
N SER A 160 -18.49 -10.73 5.63
CA SER A 160 -18.10 -10.96 7.02
C SER A 160 -16.60 -10.70 7.13
N LEU A 161 -16.17 -9.84 8.06
CA LEU A 161 -14.78 -9.44 8.21
C LEU A 161 -14.21 -9.90 9.55
N GLN A 162 -12.94 -10.32 9.53
CA GLN A 162 -12.16 -10.62 10.74
C GLN A 162 -11.55 -9.35 11.37
N GLY A 163 -11.55 -8.23 10.64
CA GLY A 163 -11.18 -6.91 11.14
C GLY A 163 -12.21 -5.85 10.72
N SER A 164 -11.78 -4.60 10.61
CA SER A 164 -12.69 -3.47 10.39
C SER A 164 -12.99 -3.17 8.91
N GLN A 165 -14.11 -2.50 8.64
CA GLN A 165 -14.44 -1.98 7.31
C GLN A 165 -13.38 -1.00 6.79
N GLN A 166 -12.74 -0.23 7.69
CA GLN A 166 -11.64 0.68 7.33
C GLN A 166 -10.42 -0.09 6.80
N GLN A 167 -10.03 -1.18 7.47
CA GLN A 167 -8.94 -2.05 7.00
C GLN A 167 -9.27 -2.70 5.66
N LEU A 168 -10.55 -3.03 5.41
CA LEU A 168 -10.98 -3.54 4.11
C LEU A 168 -10.78 -2.49 3.03
N PHE A 169 -11.20 -1.26 3.26
CA PHE A 169 -11.01 -0.16 2.31
C PHE A 169 -9.52 0.05 1.97
N GLU A 170 -8.66 0.03 2.98
CA GLU A 170 -7.20 0.16 2.80
C GLU A 170 -6.60 -1.01 2.02
N LEU A 171 -6.98 -2.26 2.36
CA LEU A 171 -6.49 -3.46 1.67
C LEU A 171 -6.91 -3.49 0.19
N LEU A 172 -8.15 -3.13 -0.10
CA LEU A 172 -8.66 -3.05 -1.48
C LEU A 172 -7.94 -1.97 -2.30
N GLY A 173 -7.44 -0.92 -1.66
CA GLY A 173 -6.63 0.12 -2.29
C GLY A 173 -5.26 -0.36 -2.79
N LEU A 174 -4.70 -1.42 -2.18
CA LEU A 174 -3.36 -1.93 -2.55
C LEU A 174 -3.36 -2.76 -3.84
N ASP A 175 -4.37 -3.61 -4.05
CA ASP A 175 -4.36 -4.63 -5.12
C ASP A 175 -4.74 -4.06 -6.51
N ARG A 176 -5.27 -2.83 -6.57
CA ARG A 176 -5.67 -2.12 -7.82
C ARG A 176 -6.68 -2.83 -8.72
N ASN A 177 -7.17 -4.02 -8.38
CA ASN A 177 -8.23 -4.70 -9.12
C ASN A 177 -9.61 -4.02 -8.96
N LEU A 178 -9.79 -3.25 -7.88
CA LEU A 178 -10.99 -2.48 -7.59
C LEU A 178 -10.66 -0.99 -7.48
N THR A 179 -11.33 -0.14 -8.27
CA THR A 179 -11.23 1.32 -8.13
C THR A 179 -12.42 1.86 -7.36
N PRO A 180 -12.23 2.67 -6.30
CA PRO A 180 -13.34 3.26 -5.56
C PRO A 180 -14.12 4.25 -6.44
N LEU A 181 -15.44 4.15 -6.43
CA LEU A 181 -16.36 5.05 -7.17
C LEU A 181 -16.88 6.21 -6.30
N GLY A 182 -16.31 6.39 -5.11
CA GLY A 182 -16.76 7.38 -4.12
C GLY A 182 -17.85 6.84 -3.19
N ASN A 183 -17.94 7.42 -2.00
CA ASN A 183 -18.91 7.01 -0.97
C ASN A 183 -20.30 7.54 -1.32
N THR A 184 -21.08 6.73 -2.05
CA THR A 184 -22.49 7.04 -2.34
C THR A 184 -23.39 6.57 -1.19
N GLY A 185 -23.15 7.08 0.02
CA GLY A 185 -23.91 6.70 1.23
C GLY A 185 -24.56 7.91 1.90
N LEU A 186 -25.89 7.98 1.88
CA LEU A 186 -26.66 8.80 2.81
C LEU A 186 -26.55 8.19 4.22
N GLN A 187 -26.47 9.06 5.22
CA GLN A 187 -26.21 8.79 6.65
C GLN A 187 -26.62 7.39 7.16
N GLY A 188 -25.64 6.66 7.71
CA GLY A 188 -25.86 5.51 8.61
C GLY A 188 -25.51 4.11 8.07
N SER A 189 -25.30 3.94 6.76
CA SER A 189 -24.82 2.68 6.17
C SER A 189 -23.85 3.01 5.04
N GLN A 190 -22.55 3.03 5.33
CA GLN A 190 -21.52 3.23 4.32
C GLN A 190 -21.44 1.98 3.43
N VAL A 191 -22.11 2.04 2.28
CA VAL A 191 -21.89 1.08 1.19
C VAL A 191 -20.62 1.50 0.46
N LEU A 192 -19.64 0.62 0.44
CA LEU A 192 -18.40 0.85 -0.30
C LEU A 192 -18.65 0.56 -1.78
N SER A 193 -18.49 1.56 -2.64
CA SER A 193 -18.75 1.43 -4.07
C SER A 193 -17.45 1.35 -4.85
N TYR A 194 -17.30 0.33 -5.70
CA TYR A 194 -16.11 0.10 -6.50
C TYR A 194 -16.45 -0.31 -7.93
N ARG A 195 -15.48 -0.17 -8.84
CA ARG A 195 -15.48 -0.72 -10.18
C ARG A 195 -14.44 -1.82 -10.30
N TRP A 196 -14.84 -2.94 -10.88
CA TRP A 196 -13.95 -4.04 -11.24
C TRP A 196 -13.20 -3.73 -12.54
N ILE A 197 -11.90 -4.02 -12.60
CA ILE A 197 -11.03 -3.61 -13.72
C ILE A 197 -10.43 -4.80 -14.49
N ARG A 198 -10.69 -6.04 -14.06
CA ARG A 198 -10.18 -7.23 -14.75
C ARG A 198 -11.03 -7.66 -15.93
#